data_AF-A0A2D4PQP5-F1
#
_entry.id   AF-A0A2D4PQP5-F1
#
_cell.length_a   1.000
_cell.length_b   1.000
_cell.length_c   1.000
_cell.angle_alpha   90.00
_cell.angle_beta   90.00
_cell.angle_gamma   90.00
#
_symmetry.space_group_name_H-M   'P 1'
#
loop_
_entity.id
_entity.type
_entity.pdbx_description
1 polymer ?
#
loop_
_entity_poly.entity_id
_entity_poly.type
_entity_poly.pdbx_seq_one_letter_code
_entity_poly.pdbx_strand_id
1 'polypeptide(L)'
;ELNQVTLSFVTSLFSTMEDLLLRQTPSLDFISVLTKHFKGNLCQSHQIYCLTYTSAIFYLEKLKKREDFGTYLKWCERNKECKRLRLAEMLVAPLHKLTRYPLLLKNIWKNTDVAEKVIINSLKEKVETSIRE
;
A
#
# COMPACT_ATOMS: atom_id res chain seq x y z
N GLU A 1 -2.75 -6.20 -11.31
CA GLU A 1 -1.97 -4.94 -11.27
C GLU A 1 -1.50 -4.56 -9.86
N LEU A 2 -2.37 -4.34 -8.87
CA LEU A 2 -1.98 -3.90 -7.51
C LEU A 2 -0.97 -4.82 -6.79
N ASN A 3 -1.07 -6.14 -7.00
CA ASN A 3 -0.11 -7.12 -6.47
C ASN A 3 1.25 -7.03 -7.17
N GLN A 4 1.29 -6.78 -8.48
CA GLN A 4 2.55 -6.58 -9.18
C GLN A 4 3.22 -5.26 -8.81
N VAL A 5 2.45 -4.18 -8.65
CA VAL A 5 2.96 -2.89 -8.17
C VAL A 5 3.50 -3.02 -6.75
N THR A 6 2.81 -3.77 -5.88
CA THR A 6 3.27 -4.03 -4.51
C THR A 6 4.52 -4.92 -4.47
N LEU A 7 4.58 -5.96 -5.30
CA LEU A 7 5.74 -6.84 -5.36
C LEU A 7 6.97 -6.10 -5.90
N SER A 8 6.81 -5.37 -7.00
CA SER A 8 7.86 -4.51 -7.57
C SER A 8 8.38 -3.49 -6.54
N PHE A 9 7.48 -2.92 -5.74
CA PHE A 9 7.85 -2.06 -4.61
C PHE A 9 8.70 -2.80 -3.57
N VAL A 10 8.24 -3.96 -3.07
CA VAL A 10 8.96 -4.70 -2.02
C VAL A 10 10.33 -5.13 -2.52
N THR A 11 10.42 -5.64 -3.74
CA THR A 11 11.68 -6.07 -4.35
C THR A 11 12.62 -4.89 -4.54
N SER A 12 12.14 -3.77 -5.09
CA SER A 12 12.97 -2.57 -5.27
C SER A 12 13.43 -1.98 -3.93
N LEU A 13 12.56 -1.93 -2.92
CA LEU A 13 12.91 -1.47 -1.59
C LEU A 13 13.97 -2.38 -0.96
N PHE A 14 13.76 -3.70 -0.99
CA PHE A 14 14.70 -4.66 -0.41
C PHE A 14 16.07 -4.62 -1.09
N SER A 15 16.12 -4.63 -2.42
CA SER A 15 17.39 -4.54 -3.14
C SER A 15 18.14 -3.25 -2.83
N THR A 16 17.42 -2.14 -2.63
CA THR A 16 18.05 -0.86 -2.25
C THR A 16 18.51 -0.87 -0.80
N MET A 17 17.75 -1.48 0.12
CA MET A 17 18.15 -1.64 1.52
C MET A 17 19.36 -2.57 1.67
N GLU A 18 19.44 -3.62 0.86
CA GLU A 18 20.57 -4.54 0.77
C GLU A 18 21.83 -3.82 0.25
N ASP A 19 21.68 -2.96 -0.77
CA ASP A 19 22.77 -2.12 -1.29
C ASP A 19 23.26 -1.08 -0.26
N LEU A 20 22.35 -0.51 0.54
CA LEU A 20 22.65 0.40 1.67
C LEU A 20 23.36 -0.29 2.84
N LEU A 21 23.06 -1.57 3.09
CA LEU A 21 23.72 -2.37 4.14
C LEU A 21 25.13 -2.82 3.72
N LEU A 22 25.34 -3.05 2.42
CA LEU A 22 26.62 -3.51 1.87
C LEU A 22 27.62 -2.37 1.59
N ARG A 23 27.14 -1.16 1.27
CA ARG A 23 27.99 0.02 1.06
C ARG A 23 27.90 0.95 2.27
N GLN A 24 28.94 0.96 3.11
CA GLN A 24 29.13 1.97 4.17
C GLN A 24 29.38 3.38 3.58
N THR A 25 28.40 3.94 2.86
CA THR A 25 28.48 5.30 2.31
C THR A 25 27.54 6.23 3.08
N PRO A 26 28.02 7.44 3.45
CA PRO A 26 27.27 8.36 4.30
C PRO A 26 26.07 8.94 3.52
N SER A 27 24.89 8.75 4.11
CA SER A 27 23.71 9.63 3.96
C SER A 27 23.48 10.28 2.59
N LEU A 28 23.13 9.51 1.56
CA LEU A 28 22.39 9.99 0.39
C LEU A 28 21.75 8.77 -0.30
N ASP A 29 20.44 8.65 -0.48
CA ASP A 29 19.35 9.56 -0.12
C ASP A 29 18.08 8.68 0.00
N PHE A 30 17.92 7.97 1.13
CA PHE A 30 16.70 7.20 1.45
C PHE A 30 15.45 8.07 1.28
N ILE A 31 15.61 9.38 1.52
CA ILE A 31 14.57 10.39 1.31
C ILE A 31 14.25 10.58 -0.17
N SER A 32 15.22 10.54 -1.09
CA SER A 32 14.96 10.55 -2.55
C SER A 32 14.11 9.36 -3.01
N VAL A 33 14.35 8.17 -2.45
CA VAL A 33 13.61 6.95 -2.78
C VAL A 33 12.16 7.08 -2.30
N LEU A 34 11.98 7.50 -1.04
CA LEU A 34 10.65 7.80 -0.50
C LEU A 34 9.95 8.89 -1.32
N THR A 35 10.69 9.94 -1.70
CA THR A 35 10.17 11.07 -2.48
C THR A 35 9.70 10.62 -3.85
N LYS A 36 10.49 9.82 -4.56
CA LYS A 36 10.12 9.27 -5.88
C LYS A 36 8.90 8.36 -5.78
N HIS A 37 8.82 7.55 -4.73
CA HIS A 37 7.73 6.61 -4.53
C HIS A 37 6.39 7.30 -4.21
N PHE A 38 6.38 8.25 -3.27
CA PHE A 38 5.16 8.94 -2.85
C PHE A 38 4.76 10.12 -3.75
N LYS A 39 5.67 10.66 -4.57
CA LYS A 39 5.31 11.61 -5.64
C LYS A 39 4.73 10.92 -6.89
N GLY A 40 4.98 9.62 -7.10
CA GLY A 40 4.55 8.87 -8.27
C GLY A 40 3.15 8.23 -8.17
N ASN A 41 2.88 7.26 -9.03
CA ASN A 41 1.56 6.64 -9.27
C ASN A 41 0.93 5.91 -8.07
N LEU A 42 1.65 5.73 -6.96
CA LEU A 42 1.15 4.99 -5.80
C LEU A 42 -0.13 5.64 -5.24
N CYS A 43 -0.14 6.95 -5.07
CA CYS A 43 -1.30 7.69 -4.56
C CYS A 43 -2.50 7.56 -5.52
N GLN A 44 -2.27 7.70 -6.82
CA GLN A 44 -3.33 7.63 -7.84
C GLN A 44 -3.96 6.23 -7.95
N SER A 45 -3.17 5.16 -8.04
CA SER A 45 -3.73 3.81 -8.16
C SER A 45 -4.53 3.39 -6.92
N HIS A 46 -4.09 3.84 -5.74
CA HIS A 46 -4.78 3.58 -4.49
C HIS A 46 -6.04 4.43 -4.33
N GLN A 47 -6.03 5.69 -4.78
CA GLN A 47 -7.22 6.56 -4.83
C GLN A 47 -8.30 5.95 -5.74
N ILE A 48 -7.95 5.53 -6.96
CA ILE A 48 -8.89 4.88 -7.89
C ILE A 48 -9.50 3.62 -7.27
N TYR A 49 -8.68 2.83 -6.58
CA TYR A 49 -9.16 1.66 -5.86
C TYR A 49 -10.14 2.03 -4.75
N CYS A 50 -9.85 3.05 -3.95
CA CYS A 50 -10.75 3.50 -2.86
C CYS A 50 -12.07 4.02 -3.40
N LEU A 51 -12.06 4.78 -4.49
CA LEU A 51 -13.27 5.30 -5.14
C LEU A 51 -14.16 4.17 -5.68
N THR A 52 -13.55 3.08 -6.16
CA THR A 52 -14.28 1.93 -6.72
C THR A 52 -14.62 0.86 -5.67
N TYR A 53 -14.02 0.90 -4.48
CA TYR A 53 -14.17 -0.10 -3.43
C TYR A 53 -15.62 -0.26 -2.96
N THR A 54 -16.33 0.84 -2.68
CA THR A 54 -17.73 0.78 -2.23
C THR A 54 -18.62 0.10 -3.27
N SER A 55 -18.43 0.44 -4.56
CA SER A 55 -19.13 -0.19 -5.68
C SER A 55 -18.79 -1.68 -5.81
N ALA A 56 -17.52 -2.05 -5.62
CA ALA A 56 -17.08 -3.44 -5.66
C ALA A 56 -17.69 -4.28 -4.53
N ILE A 57 -17.75 -3.76 -3.30
CA ILE A 57 -18.40 -4.42 -2.17
C ILE A 57 -19.90 -4.57 -2.40
N PHE A 58 -20.56 -3.52 -2.88
CA PHE A 58 -22.00 -3.59 -3.19
C PHE A 58 -22.29 -4.64 -4.28
N TYR A 59 -21.45 -4.69 -5.31
CA TYR A 59 -21.54 -5.71 -6.35
C TYR A 59 -21.30 -7.12 -5.80
N LEU A 60 -20.31 -7.30 -4.93
CA LEU A 60 -20.03 -8.56 -4.25
C LEU A 60 -21.24 -9.04 -3.43
N GLU A 61 -21.86 -8.15 -2.65
CA GLU A 61 -23.07 -8.48 -1.88
C GLU A 61 -24.26 -8.85 -2.76
N LYS A 62 -24.40 -8.20 -3.93
CA LYS A 62 -25.40 -8.60 -4.93
C LYS A 62 -25.12 -9.99 -5.50
N LEU A 63 -23.86 -10.32 -5.78
CA LEU A 63 -23.47 -11.63 -6.31
C LEU A 63 -23.64 -12.75 -5.28
N LYS A 64 -23.37 -12.50 -4.00
CA LYS A 64 -23.56 -13.47 -2.92
C LYS A 64 -25.01 -13.97 -2.77
N LYS A 65 -25.99 -13.23 -3.30
CA LYS A 65 -27.39 -13.68 -3.34
C LYS A 65 -27.62 -14.86 -4.28
N ARG A 66 -26.70 -15.10 -5.23
CA ARG A 66 -26.76 -16.28 -6.10
C ARG A 66 -26.02 -17.45 -5.44
N GLU A 67 -26.69 -18.59 -5.36
CA GLU A 67 -26.20 -19.78 -4.67
C GLU A 67 -24.99 -20.42 -5.35
N ASP A 68 -24.96 -20.38 -6.69
CA ASP A 68 -23.84 -20.81 -7.54
C ASP A 68 -22.57 -20.02 -7.22
N PHE A 69 -22.67 -18.68 -7.16
CA PHE A 69 -21.56 -17.81 -6.81
C PHE A 69 -21.11 -18.02 -5.36
N GLY A 70 -22.04 -18.16 -4.42
CA GLY A 70 -21.71 -18.43 -3.01
C GLY A 70 -20.92 -19.73 -2.84
N THR A 71 -21.25 -20.78 -3.60
CA THR A 71 -20.54 -22.06 -3.58
C THR A 71 -19.14 -21.94 -4.18
N TYR A 72 -19.05 -21.28 -5.35
CA TYR A 72 -17.77 -20.99 -5.99
C TYR A 72 -16.84 -20.15 -5.10
N LEU A 73 -17.37 -19.10 -4.48
CA LEU A 73 -16.61 -18.23 -3.60
C LEU A 73 -16.05 -18.99 -2.39
N LYS A 74 -16.87 -19.83 -1.73
CA LYS A 74 -16.40 -20.68 -0.64
C LYS A 74 -15.31 -21.67 -1.07
N TRP A 75 -15.39 -22.17 -2.30
CA TRP A 75 -14.35 -23.04 -2.86
C TRP A 75 -13.04 -22.25 -3.06
N CYS A 76 -13.10 -21.04 -3.61
CA CYS A 76 -11.93 -20.16 -3.74
C CYS A 76 -11.32 -19.80 -2.38
N GLU A 77 -12.13 -19.43 -1.38
CA GLU A 77 -11.68 -19.03 -0.04
C GLU A 77 -11.00 -20.15 0.75
N ARG A 78 -11.21 -21.42 0.37
CA ARG A 78 -10.49 -22.59 0.94
C ARG A 78 -9.05 -22.71 0.43
N ASN A 79 -8.67 -21.96 -0.61
CA ASN A 79 -7.31 -21.97 -1.10
C ASN A 79 -6.34 -21.43 -0.03
N LYS A 80 -5.22 -22.13 0.18
CA LYS A 80 -4.19 -21.75 1.17
C LYS A 80 -3.62 -20.35 0.89
N GLU A 81 -3.55 -19.96 -0.38
CA GLU A 81 -3.08 -18.64 -0.81
C GLU A 81 -3.98 -17.48 -0.34
N CYS A 82 -5.27 -17.75 -0.07
CA CYS A 82 -6.18 -16.76 0.51
C CYS A 82 -5.87 -16.48 1.99
N LYS A 83 -4.99 -17.25 2.63
CA LYS A 83 -4.60 -17.09 4.05
C LYS A 83 -5.80 -17.06 5.00
N ARG A 84 -6.87 -17.81 4.68
CA ARG A 84 -8.16 -17.84 5.39
C ARG A 84 -8.92 -16.51 5.41
N LEU A 85 -8.53 -15.55 4.57
CA LEU A 85 -9.25 -14.30 4.40
C LEU A 85 -10.43 -14.51 3.45
N ARG A 86 -11.56 -13.91 3.78
CA ARG A 86 -12.70 -13.80 2.87
C ARG A 86 -12.39 -12.78 1.78
N LEU A 87 -13.04 -12.90 0.63
CA LEU A 87 -12.83 -11.96 -0.49
C LEU A 87 -13.09 -10.51 -0.07
N ALA A 88 -14.10 -10.26 0.76
CA ALA A 88 -14.37 -8.92 1.30
C ALA A 88 -13.19 -8.38 2.14
N GLU A 89 -12.55 -9.22 2.95
CA GLU A 89 -11.38 -8.83 3.75
C GLU A 89 -10.14 -8.57 2.87
N MET A 90 -9.99 -9.35 1.79
CA MET A 90 -8.93 -9.12 0.80
C MET A 90 -9.12 -7.78 0.08
N LEU A 91 -10.37 -7.37 -0.20
CA LEU A 91 -10.69 -6.07 -0.79
C LEU A 91 -10.43 -4.90 0.18
N VAL A 92 -10.45 -5.13 1.49
CA VAL A 92 -10.12 -4.09 2.49
C VAL A 92 -8.60 -3.88 2.61
N ALA A 93 -7.78 -4.89 2.30
CA ALA A 93 -6.33 -4.83 2.53
C ALA A 93 -5.62 -3.61 1.88
N PRO A 94 -5.96 -3.17 0.66
CA PRO A 94 -5.41 -1.94 0.08
C PRO A 94 -5.74 -0.67 0.88
N LEU A 95 -6.94 -0.57 1.46
CA LEU A 95 -7.36 0.54 2.33
C LEU A 95 -6.56 0.54 3.64
N HIS A 96 -6.37 -0.63 4.24
CA HIS A 96 -5.50 -0.78 5.41
C HIS A 96 -4.05 -0.40 5.11
N LYS A 97 -3.55 -0.70 3.90
CA LYS A 97 -2.20 -0.35 3.49
C LYS A 97 -2.01 1.17 3.39
N LEU A 98 -2.99 1.87 2.81
CA LEU A 98 -3.00 3.33 2.69
C LEU A 98 -2.92 4.02 4.05
N THR A 99 -3.79 3.63 4.98
CA THR A 99 -3.86 4.25 6.32
C THR A 99 -2.60 4.00 7.16
N ARG A 100 -1.77 3.00 6.80
CA ARG A 100 -0.49 2.73 7.46
C ARG A 100 0.65 3.61 6.95
N TYR A 101 0.59 4.15 5.73
CA TYR A 101 1.69 4.97 5.19
C TYR A 101 1.94 6.26 5.99
N PRO A 102 0.91 7.03 6.43
CA PRO A 102 1.14 8.16 7.32
C PRO A 102 1.82 7.77 8.64
N LEU A 103 1.47 6.61 9.21
CA LEU A 103 2.08 6.11 10.45
C LEU A 103 3.56 5.73 10.24
N LEU A 104 3.85 5.08 9.12
CA LEU A 104 5.22 4.74 8.72
C LEU A 104 6.05 6.02 8.54
N LEU A 105 5.55 6.99 7.77
CA LEU A 105 6.22 8.27 7.53
C LEU A 105 6.42 9.06 8.83
N LYS A 106 5.46 9.04 9.75
CA LYS A 106 5.60 9.64 11.09
C LYS A 106 6.71 8.98 11.90
N ASN A 107 6.84 7.65 11.84
CA ASN A 107 7.92 6.94 12.54
C ASN A 107 9.28 7.21 11.90
N ILE A 108 9.36 7.30 10.57
CA ILE A 108 10.59 7.69 9.87
C ILE A 108 10.97 9.12 10.29
N TRP A 109 10.04 10.07 10.19
CA TRP A 109 10.26 11.48 10.57
C TRP A 109 10.81 11.68 11.99
N LYS A 110 10.35 10.87 12.95
CA LYS A 110 10.85 10.93 14.34
C LYS A 110 12.33 10.55 14.48
N ASN A 111 12.82 9.67 13.61
CA ASN A 111 14.16 9.08 13.69
C ASN A 111 15.14 9.66 12.65
N THR A 112 14.77 10.72 11.94
CA THR A 112 15.60 11.36 10.92
C THR A 112 16.18 12.69 11.40
N ASP A 113 17.34 13.08 10.86
CA ASP A 113 18.01 14.35 11.15
C ASP A 113 17.20 15.59 10.74
N VAL A 114 17.49 16.72 11.40
CA VAL A 114 16.74 17.98 11.25
C VAL A 114 16.71 18.48 9.80
N ALA A 115 17.77 18.26 9.04
CA ALA A 115 17.86 18.68 7.63
C ALA A 115 16.85 17.94 6.73
N GLU A 116 16.56 16.67 7.02
CA GLU A 116 15.71 15.80 6.21
C GLU A 116 14.25 15.75 6.69
N LYS A 117 14.01 16.15 7.95
CA LYS A 117 12.66 16.24 8.53
C LYS A 117 11.69 17.08 7.71
N VAL A 118 12.16 18.15 7.07
CA VAL A 118 11.34 19.02 6.22
C VAL A 118 10.78 18.24 5.02
N ILE A 119 11.61 17.42 4.39
CA ILE A 119 11.22 16.64 3.21
C ILE A 119 10.26 15.52 3.61
N ILE A 120 10.55 14.78 4.68
CA ILE A 120 9.65 13.72 5.17
C ILE A 120 8.30 14.30 5.61
N ASN A 121 8.30 15.47 6.26
CA ASN A 121 7.06 16.13 6.65
C ASN A 121 6.23 16.53 5.43
N SER A 122 6.86 17.08 4.38
CA SER A 122 6.19 17.37 3.11
C SER A 122 5.60 16.11 2.46
N LEU A 123 6.32 14.98 2.49
CA LEU A 123 5.80 13.71 1.98
C LEU A 123 4.63 13.18 2.80
N LYS A 124 4.72 13.26 4.14
CA LYS A 124 3.64 12.85 5.05
C LYS A 124 2.37 13.63 4.75
N GLU A 125 2.44 14.96 4.68
CA GLU A 125 1.27 15.80 4.39
C GLU A 125 0.69 15.46 3.01
N LYS A 126 1.52 15.29 1.98
CA LYS A 126 1.05 14.92 0.64
C LYS A 126 0.30 13.58 0.64
N VAL A 127 0.82 12.57 1.33
CA VAL A 127 0.18 11.26 1.45
C VAL A 127 -1.13 11.35 2.22
N GLU A 128 -1.18 12.15 3.29
CA GLU A 128 -2.41 12.37 4.06
C GLU A 128 -3.48 13.10 3.24
N THR A 129 -3.11 14.11 2.44
CA THR A 129 -4.04 14.79 1.52
C THR A 129 -4.56 13.85 0.46
N SER A 130 -3.69 13.07 -0.19
CA SER A 130 -4.11 12.08 -1.21
C SER A 130 -4.95 10.92 -0.67
N ILE A 131 -4.95 10.67 0.64
CA ILE A 131 -5.86 9.68 1.25
C ILE A 131 -7.23 10.31 1.56
N ARG A 132 -7.28 11.62 1.80
CA ARG A 132 -8.50 12.35 2.15
C ARG A 132 -9.33 12.75 0.93
N GLU A 133 -8.66 13.04 -0.19
CA GLU A 133 -9.25 13.31 -1.51
C GLU A 133 -9.55 12.02 -2.28
#